data_AF-A0A538PR71-F1
#
_entry.id   AF-A0A538PR71-F1
#
_cell.length_a   1.000
_cell.length_b   1.000
_cell.length_c   1.000
_cell.angle_alpha   90.00
_cell.angle_beta   90.00
_cell.angle_gamma   90.00
#
_symmetry.space_group_name_H-M   'P 1'
#
loop_
_entity.id
_entity.type
_entity.pdbx_description
1 polymer ?
#
loop_
_entity_poly.entity_id
_entity_poly.type
_entity_poly.pdbx_seq_one_letter_code
_entity_poly.pdbx_strand_id
1 'polypeptide(L)'
;MDPIDARSAEILDQIDGGAPAIETREERTRRRITALLERAAAWGRDADVERAVTAVDLALSEDPNSALAQKLIHRNRETIMTAFQSFLGDLQRTPSLARPLHELGSAPISPRAAFLLSRVDGTLSLDEILDVSGMPRLEAYRYLCQLFLRGILR
;
A
#
# COMPACT_ATOMS: atom_id res chain seq x y z
N MET A 1 -3.25 5.94 17.68
CA MET A 1 -2.76 6.34 16.34
C MET A 1 -2.48 5.04 15.60
N ASP A 2 -3.03 4.86 14.40
CA ASP A 2 -2.70 3.68 13.59
C ASP A 2 -1.18 3.71 13.30
N PRO A 3 -0.43 2.62 13.53
CA PRO A 3 1.02 2.58 13.25
C PRO A 3 1.36 2.96 11.81
N ILE A 4 0.45 2.73 10.86
CA ILE A 4 0.62 3.18 9.47
C ILE A 4 0.53 4.70 9.38
N ASP A 5 -0.37 5.35 10.13
CA ASP A 5 -0.56 6.81 10.07
C ASP A 5 0.69 7.55 10.54
N ALA A 6 1.31 7.09 11.63
CA ALA A 6 2.52 7.68 12.17
C ALA A 6 3.69 7.59 11.17
N ARG A 7 3.89 6.41 10.57
CA ARG A 7 4.92 6.20 9.54
C ARG A 7 4.63 7.01 8.28
N SER A 8 3.38 7.06 7.86
CA SER A 8 2.95 7.83 6.70
C SER A 8 3.26 9.31 6.87
N ALA A 9 2.96 9.86 8.06
CA ALA A 9 3.27 11.25 8.40
C ALA A 9 4.78 11.52 8.40
N GLU A 10 5.59 10.63 8.98
CA GLU A 10 7.06 10.75 8.97
C GLU A 10 7.62 10.78 7.54
N ILE A 11 7.16 9.86 6.68
CA ILE A 11 7.63 9.77 5.29
C ILE A 11 7.25 11.03 4.51
N LEU A 12 6.03 11.54 4.68
CA LEU A 12 5.57 12.76 4.01
C LEU A 12 6.37 13.99 4.49
N ASP A 13 6.61 14.12 5.79
CA ASP A 13 7.41 15.22 6.35
C ASP A 13 8.83 15.23 5.78
N GLN A 14 9.48 14.06 5.68
CA GLN A 14 10.80 13.93 5.05
C GLN A 14 10.80 14.27 3.56
N ILE A 15 9.69 14.06 2.85
CA ILE A 15 9.55 14.38 1.42
C ILE A 15 9.29 15.87 1.21
N ASP A 16 8.53 16.48 2.11
CA ASP A 16 8.14 17.88 2.03
C ASP A 16 9.14 18.84 2.70
N GLY A 17 10.05 18.35 3.55
CA GLY A 17 11.07 19.16 4.23
C GLY A 17 12.02 19.92 3.30
N GLY A 18 12.11 19.52 2.02
CA GLY A 18 12.87 20.23 0.96
C GLY A 18 11.99 20.82 -0.14
N ALA A 19 10.68 20.94 0.07
CA ALA A 19 9.76 21.42 -0.95
C ALA A 19 10.00 22.90 -1.30
N PRO A 20 9.83 23.29 -2.58
CA PRO A 20 9.86 24.71 -2.96
C PRO A 20 8.80 25.52 -2.21
N ALA A 21 9.13 26.76 -1.84
CA ALA A 21 8.20 27.66 -1.14
C ALA A 21 6.93 27.99 -1.96
N ILE A 22 7.04 27.94 -3.30
CA ILE A 22 5.94 28.14 -4.24
C ILE A 22 6.02 27.02 -5.27
N GLU A 23 5.03 26.14 -5.26
CA GLU A 23 4.82 25.10 -6.28
C GLU A 23 3.32 25.00 -6.57
N THR A 24 2.97 24.74 -7.83
CA THR A 24 1.60 24.41 -8.22
C THR A 24 1.20 23.04 -7.68
N ARG A 25 -0.11 22.78 -7.65
CA ARG A 25 -0.64 21.46 -7.27
C ARG A 25 -0.05 20.34 -8.13
N GLU A 26 0.09 20.57 -9.43
CA GLU A 26 0.63 19.57 -10.36
C GLU A 26 2.12 19.30 -10.10
N GLU A 27 2.92 20.34 -9.85
CA GLU A 27 4.34 20.22 -9.50
C GLU A 27 4.52 19.43 -8.19
N ARG A 28 3.69 19.71 -7.18
CA ARG A 28 3.67 18.95 -5.93
C ARG A 28 3.35 17.47 -6.16
N THR A 29 2.27 17.18 -6.88
CA THR A 29 1.87 15.80 -7.19
C THR A 29 3.00 15.05 -7.88
N ARG A 30 3.65 15.68 -8.87
CA ARG A 30 4.80 15.10 -9.57
C ARG A 30 5.94 14.81 -8.60
N ARG A 31 6.36 15.81 -7.84
CA ARG A 31 7.47 15.72 -6.88
C ARG A 31 7.23 14.61 -5.87
N ARG A 32 6.06 14.60 -5.22
CA ARG A 32 5.72 13.61 -4.19
C ARG A 32 5.68 12.20 -4.75
N ILE A 33 4.95 11.96 -5.85
CA ILE A 33 4.87 10.62 -6.45
C ILE A 33 6.26 10.12 -6.85
N THR A 34 7.06 10.95 -7.52
CA THR A 34 8.43 10.57 -7.91
C THR A 34 9.28 10.24 -6.67
N ALA A 35 9.32 11.12 -5.67
CA ALA A 35 10.13 10.92 -4.47
C ALA A 35 9.69 9.70 -3.65
N LEU A 36 8.38 9.42 -3.57
CA LEU A 36 7.83 8.25 -2.89
C LEU A 36 8.25 6.95 -3.59
N LEU A 37 8.15 6.90 -4.92
CA LEU A 37 8.50 5.71 -5.69
C LEU A 37 10.02 5.45 -5.71
N GLU A 38 10.84 6.50 -5.75
CA GLU A 38 12.30 6.39 -5.59
C GLU A 38 12.68 5.84 -4.22
N ARG A 39 12.06 6.36 -3.14
CA ARG A 39 12.24 5.84 -1.77
C ARG A 39 11.78 4.40 -1.65
N ALA A 40 10.62 4.05 -2.21
CA ALA A 40 10.13 2.68 -2.20
C ALA A 40 11.10 1.71 -2.89
N ALA A 41 11.67 2.10 -4.02
CA ALA A 41 12.69 1.31 -4.70
C ALA A 41 13.98 1.18 -3.87
N ALA A 42 14.41 2.25 -3.19
CA ALA A 42 15.58 2.22 -2.31
C ALA A 42 15.37 1.29 -1.10
N TRP A 43 14.28 1.48 -0.37
CA TRP A 43 13.93 0.65 0.80
C TRP A 43 13.69 -0.81 0.43
N GLY A 44 13.13 -1.09 -0.76
CA GLY A 44 13.03 -2.46 -1.27
C GLY A 44 14.40 -3.13 -1.44
N ARG A 45 15.44 -2.40 -1.87
CA ARG A 45 16.82 -2.93 -1.95
C ARG A 45 17.46 -3.13 -0.59
N ASP A 46 17.13 -2.27 0.37
CA ASP A 46 17.64 -2.34 1.75
C ASP A 46 16.84 -3.33 2.63
N ALA A 47 15.91 -4.08 2.03
CA ALA A 47 14.98 -5.00 2.70
C ALA A 47 14.01 -4.34 3.72
N ASP A 48 13.90 -3.02 3.72
CA ASP A 48 12.87 -2.28 4.47
C ASP A 48 11.54 -2.25 3.70
N VAL A 49 10.97 -3.44 3.54
CA VAL A 49 9.76 -3.67 2.73
C VAL A 49 8.53 -2.97 3.32
N GLU A 50 8.48 -2.76 4.64
CA GLU A 50 7.39 -2.05 5.31
C GLU A 50 7.34 -0.57 4.94
N ARG A 51 8.49 0.12 4.97
CA ARG A 51 8.55 1.52 4.50
C ARG A 51 8.32 1.60 3.01
N ALA A 52 8.83 0.65 2.21
CA ALA A 52 8.61 0.61 0.77
C ALA A 52 7.12 0.58 0.40
N VAL A 53 6.35 -0.33 1.01
CA VAL A 53 4.90 -0.43 0.83
C VAL A 53 4.18 0.84 1.27
N THR A 54 4.60 1.41 2.41
CA THR A 54 3.97 2.63 2.93
C THR A 54 4.17 3.81 1.97
N ALA A 55 5.36 3.97 1.39
CA ALA A 55 5.60 5.00 0.37
C ALA A 55 4.81 4.74 -0.92
N VAL A 56 4.70 3.49 -1.36
CA VAL A 56 3.87 3.14 -2.53
C VAL A 56 2.40 3.48 -2.28
N ASP A 57 1.88 3.16 -1.09
CA ASP A 57 0.49 3.46 -0.73
C ASP A 57 0.20 4.97 -0.73
N LEU A 58 1.13 5.76 -0.19
CA LEU A 58 1.10 7.22 -0.26
C LEU A 58 1.12 7.70 -1.72
N ALA A 59 1.96 7.12 -2.58
CA ALA A 59 2.06 7.53 -3.98
C ALA A 59 0.75 7.25 -4.74
N LEU A 60 0.11 6.12 -4.48
CA LEU A 60 -1.19 5.75 -5.05
C LEU A 60 -2.35 6.61 -4.50
N SER A 61 -2.14 7.30 -3.38
CA SER A 61 -3.12 8.19 -2.75
C SER A 61 -2.91 9.66 -3.12
N GLU A 62 -1.77 10.02 -3.72
CA GLU A 62 -1.46 11.38 -4.13
C GLU A 62 -2.24 11.72 -5.41
N ASP A 63 -3.30 12.53 -5.25
CA ASP A 63 -4.15 13.04 -6.33
C ASP A 63 -4.62 11.97 -7.35
N PRO A 64 -5.33 10.91 -6.91
CA PRO A 64 -5.62 9.73 -7.74
C PRO A 64 -6.48 10.02 -8.98
N ASN A 65 -7.21 11.15 -8.97
CA ASN A 65 -8.07 11.57 -10.08
C ASN A 65 -7.32 12.41 -11.13
N SER A 66 -6.06 12.77 -10.88
CA SER A 66 -5.25 13.53 -11.83
C SER A 66 -4.67 12.63 -12.92
N ALA A 67 -4.82 13.07 -14.17
CA ALA A 67 -4.21 12.40 -15.32
C ALA A 67 -2.68 12.28 -15.18
N LEU A 68 -2.05 13.24 -14.52
CA LEU A 68 -0.62 13.18 -14.22
C LEU A 68 -0.30 12.05 -13.26
N ALA A 69 -1.02 11.97 -12.13
CA ALA A 69 -0.79 10.93 -11.13
C ALA A 69 -0.97 9.54 -11.75
N GLN A 70 -2.07 9.35 -12.50
CA GLN A 70 -2.33 8.11 -13.23
C GLN A 70 -1.20 7.76 -14.21
N LYS A 71 -0.68 8.74 -14.96
CA LYS A 71 0.46 8.54 -15.87
C LYS A 71 1.74 8.15 -15.12
N LEU A 72 2.04 8.78 -14.00
CA LEU A 72 3.23 8.48 -13.20
C LEU A 72 3.15 7.09 -12.56
N ILE A 73 2.00 6.74 -11.99
CA ILE A 73 1.73 5.41 -11.42
C ILE A 73 1.83 4.33 -12.50
N HIS A 74 1.23 4.55 -13.67
CA HIS A 74 1.29 3.60 -14.77
C HIS A 74 2.74 3.33 -15.22
N ARG A 75 3.55 4.39 -15.34
CA ARG A 75 4.98 4.27 -15.73
C ARG A 75 5.83 3.51 -14.72
N ASN A 76 5.45 3.53 -13.44
CA ASN A 76 6.21 2.90 -12.35
C ASN A 76 5.52 1.65 -11.80
N ARG A 77 4.61 1.05 -12.57
CA ARG A 77 3.80 -0.10 -12.12
C ARG A 77 4.66 -1.28 -11.68
N GLU A 78 5.80 -1.50 -12.31
CA GLU A 78 6.75 -2.57 -11.95
C GLU A 78 7.36 -2.36 -10.57
N THR A 79 7.87 -1.16 -10.27
CA THR A 79 8.38 -0.79 -8.94
C THR A 79 7.32 -0.98 -7.86
N ILE A 80 6.09 -0.53 -8.14
CA ILE A 80 4.94 -0.65 -7.23
C ILE A 80 4.61 -2.12 -6.95
N MET A 81 4.54 -2.94 -8.00
CA MET A 81 4.29 -4.39 -7.87
C MET A 81 5.40 -5.09 -7.10
N THR A 82 6.65 -4.76 -7.40
CA THR A 82 7.82 -5.35 -6.73
C THR A 82 7.81 -5.05 -5.23
N ALA A 83 7.49 -3.82 -4.82
CA ALA A 83 7.39 -3.45 -3.41
C ALA A 83 6.30 -4.25 -2.68
N PHE A 84 5.10 -4.37 -3.27
CA PHE A 84 4.03 -5.14 -2.66
C PHE A 84 4.34 -6.65 -2.62
N GLN A 85 4.90 -7.21 -3.69
CA GLN A 85 5.31 -8.62 -3.74
C GLN A 85 6.39 -8.93 -2.71
N SER A 86 7.40 -8.06 -2.58
CA SER A 86 8.48 -8.23 -1.61
C SER A 86 7.96 -8.23 -0.17
N PHE A 87 6.94 -7.41 0.12
CA PHE A 87 6.30 -7.37 1.43
C PHE A 87 5.37 -8.55 1.70
N LEU A 88 4.54 -8.94 0.72
CA LEU A 88 3.67 -10.11 0.87
C LEU A 88 4.48 -11.40 0.93
N GLY A 89 5.66 -11.46 0.31
CA GLY A 89 6.53 -12.63 0.33
C GLY A 89 5.90 -13.83 -0.39
N ASP A 90 5.94 -14.99 0.25
CA ASP A 90 5.36 -16.22 -0.32
C ASP A 90 3.84 -16.14 -0.44
N LEU A 91 3.34 -16.12 -1.67
CA LEU A 91 1.91 -16.07 -1.97
C LEU A 91 1.18 -17.41 -1.76
N GLN A 92 1.92 -18.52 -1.63
CA GLN A 92 1.33 -19.83 -1.33
C GLN A 92 1.00 -19.98 0.15
N ARG A 93 1.41 -19.05 1.01
CA ARG A 93 1.07 -19.07 2.43
C ARG A 93 -0.42 -18.77 2.64
N THR A 94 -1.00 -19.41 3.64
CA THR A 94 -2.38 -19.19 4.08
C THR A 94 -2.40 -18.11 5.16
N PRO A 95 -2.95 -16.91 4.89
CA PRO A 95 -3.08 -15.87 5.90
C PRO A 95 -4.10 -16.26 6.97
N SER A 96 -3.95 -15.72 8.16
CA SER A 96 -4.94 -15.84 9.24
C SER A 96 -5.29 -14.48 9.82
N LEU A 97 -6.51 -14.35 10.34
CA LEU A 97 -6.88 -13.18 11.13
C LEU A 97 -6.06 -13.13 12.42
N ALA A 98 -5.44 -11.99 12.70
CA ALA A 98 -4.71 -11.77 13.94
C ALA A 98 -5.64 -11.68 15.16
N ARG A 99 -6.88 -11.22 14.94
CA ARG A 99 -7.97 -11.14 15.92
C ARG A 99 -9.34 -11.35 15.24
N PRO A 100 -10.36 -11.82 15.97
CA PRO A 100 -11.69 -12.05 15.39
C PRO A 100 -12.28 -10.81 14.70
N LEU A 101 -13.01 -11.03 13.60
CA LEU A 101 -13.58 -9.94 12.77
C LEU A 101 -14.52 -9.00 13.55
N HIS A 102 -15.24 -9.52 14.55
CA HIS A 102 -16.14 -8.74 15.40
C HIS A 102 -15.39 -7.79 16.35
N GLU A 103 -14.12 -8.07 16.65
CA GLU A 103 -13.24 -7.19 17.45
C GLU A 103 -12.58 -6.10 16.59
N LEU A 104 -12.71 -6.16 15.26
CA LEU A 104 -12.25 -5.12 14.34
C LEU A 104 -13.20 -3.91 14.28
N GLY A 105 -14.27 -3.89 15.09
CA GLY A 105 -15.43 -3.01 15.04
C GLY A 105 -15.22 -1.50 15.17
N SER A 106 -13.99 -1.00 15.02
CA SER A 106 -13.67 0.43 14.95
C SER A 106 -12.63 0.78 13.87
N ALA A 107 -12.11 -0.20 13.11
CA ALA A 107 -11.16 0.08 12.03
C ALA A 107 -11.94 0.52 10.77
N PRO A 108 -11.59 1.66 10.13
CA PRO A 108 -12.19 2.06 8.87
C PRO A 108 -11.73 1.14 7.73
N ILE A 109 -12.37 -0.02 7.59
CA ILE A 109 -12.08 -0.99 6.54
C ILE A 109 -12.97 -0.68 5.33
N SER A 110 -12.35 -0.48 4.16
CA SER A 110 -13.10 -0.27 2.93
C SER A 110 -13.91 -1.53 2.58
N PRO A 111 -15.05 -1.43 1.87
CA PRO A 111 -15.81 -2.61 1.43
C PRO A 111 -14.98 -3.62 0.64
N ARG A 112 -13.99 -3.14 -0.13
CA ARG A 112 -13.06 -3.99 -0.88
C ARG A 112 -12.09 -4.74 0.05
N ALA A 113 -11.50 -4.07 1.04
CA ALA A 113 -10.69 -4.74 2.04
C ALA A 113 -11.50 -5.74 2.90
N ALA A 114 -12.74 -5.39 3.25
CA ALA A 114 -13.66 -6.28 3.98
C ALA A 114 -14.01 -7.54 3.16
N PHE A 115 -14.16 -7.40 1.84
CA PHE A 115 -14.37 -8.54 0.95
C PHE A 115 -13.14 -9.46 0.89
N LEU A 116 -11.92 -8.92 0.85
CA LEU A 116 -10.72 -9.78 0.95
C LEU A 116 -10.66 -10.50 2.30
N LEU A 117 -10.99 -9.82 3.40
CA LEU A 117 -11.05 -10.44 4.72
C LEU A 117 -12.08 -11.56 4.80
N SER A 118 -13.22 -11.46 4.12
CA SER A 118 -14.22 -12.54 4.11
C SER A 118 -13.77 -13.80 3.36
N ARG A 119 -12.69 -13.71 2.58
CA ARG A 119 -12.01 -14.86 1.95
C ARG A 119 -10.91 -15.46 2.81
N VAL A 120 -10.50 -14.79 3.88
CA VAL A 120 -9.49 -15.32 4.82
C VAL A 120 -10.20 -16.28 5.78
N ASP A 121 -10.37 -17.51 5.33
CA ASP A 121 -11.00 -18.61 6.09
C ASP A 121 -9.98 -19.54 6.76
N GLY A 122 -8.68 -19.28 6.58
CA GLY A 122 -7.60 -20.13 7.09
C GLY A 122 -7.31 -21.35 6.22
N THR A 123 -7.86 -21.41 5.00
CA THR A 123 -7.57 -22.46 4.01
C THR A 123 -6.99 -21.88 2.72
N LEU A 124 -7.56 -20.80 2.20
CA LEU A 124 -7.09 -20.17 0.96
C LEU A 124 -5.73 -19.50 1.13
N SER A 125 -4.82 -19.76 0.20
CA SER A 125 -3.54 -19.05 0.08
C SER A 125 -3.73 -17.60 -0.38
N LEU A 126 -2.70 -16.76 -0.21
CA LEU A 126 -2.73 -15.38 -0.72
C LEU A 126 -2.98 -15.33 -2.23
N ASP A 127 -2.38 -16.22 -3.02
CA ASP A 127 -2.58 -16.27 -4.46
C ASP A 127 -4.03 -16.66 -4.82
N GLU A 128 -4.61 -17.63 -4.14
CA GLU A 128 -6.02 -17.99 -4.32
C GLU A 128 -6.95 -16.85 -3.93
N ILE A 129 -6.69 -16.17 -2.80
CA ILE A 129 -7.47 -14.98 -2.36
C ILE A 129 -7.39 -13.88 -3.43
N LEU A 130 -6.22 -13.63 -3.99
CA LEU A 130 -6.02 -12.66 -5.07
C LEU A 130 -6.85 -13.04 -6.31
N ASP A 131 -6.85 -14.31 -6.69
CA ASP A 131 -7.55 -14.81 -7.88
C ASP A 131 -9.08 -14.81 -7.72
N VAL A 132 -9.61 -15.23 -6.57
CA VAL A 132 -11.07 -15.25 -6.32
C VAL A 132 -11.64 -13.88 -5.94
N SER A 133 -10.78 -12.85 -5.80
CA SER A 133 -11.21 -11.50 -5.41
C SER A 133 -12.00 -10.77 -6.50
N GLY A 134 -11.74 -11.08 -7.77
CA GLY A 134 -12.25 -10.34 -8.93
C GLY A 134 -11.76 -8.88 -9.03
N MET A 135 -10.81 -8.47 -8.17
CA MET A 135 -10.25 -7.11 -8.15
C MET A 135 -9.05 -6.98 -9.10
N PRO A 136 -8.75 -5.76 -9.60
CA PRO A 136 -7.48 -5.52 -10.28
C PRO A 136 -6.31 -5.89 -9.36
N ARG A 137 -5.34 -6.66 -9.87
CA ARG A 137 -4.24 -7.22 -9.06
C ARG A 137 -3.51 -6.17 -8.22
N LEU A 138 -3.23 -4.99 -8.79
CA LEU A 138 -2.63 -3.86 -8.06
C LEU A 138 -3.43 -3.44 -6.82
N GLU A 139 -4.74 -3.38 -6.96
CA GLU A 139 -5.63 -2.98 -5.89
C GLU A 139 -5.73 -4.06 -4.81
N ALA A 140 -5.84 -5.33 -5.20
CA ALA A 140 -5.89 -6.44 -4.26
C ALA A 140 -4.60 -6.54 -3.42
N TYR A 141 -3.43 -6.40 -4.06
CA TYR A 141 -2.14 -6.34 -3.38
C TYR A 141 -2.09 -5.19 -2.37
N ARG A 142 -2.51 -3.99 -2.79
CA ARG A 142 -2.54 -2.80 -1.94
C ARG A 142 -3.35 -3.06 -0.66
N TYR A 143 -4.56 -3.59 -0.77
CA TYR A 143 -5.37 -3.88 0.41
C TYR A 143 -4.79 -4.98 1.29
N LEU A 144 -4.29 -6.09 0.72
CA LEU A 144 -3.64 -7.13 1.51
C LEU A 144 -2.45 -6.57 2.30
N CYS A 145 -1.59 -5.78 1.65
CA CYS A 145 -0.46 -5.14 2.32
C CYS A 145 -0.90 -4.27 3.49
N GLN A 146 -1.92 -3.44 3.27
CA GLN A 146 -2.50 -2.61 4.33
C GLN A 146 -3.06 -3.44 5.51
N LEU A 147 -3.71 -4.57 5.23
CA LEU A 147 -4.25 -5.45 6.28
C LEU A 147 -3.14 -6.08 7.12
N PHE A 148 -2.03 -6.49 6.52
CA PHE A 148 -0.85 -6.98 7.24
C PHE A 148 -0.16 -5.87 8.04
N LEU A 149 0.06 -4.69 7.44
CA LEU A 149 0.69 -3.56 8.12
C LEU A 149 -0.10 -3.08 9.35
N ARG A 150 -1.44 -3.19 9.32
CA ARG A 150 -2.31 -2.88 10.48
C ARG A 150 -2.38 -4.02 11.51
N GLY A 151 -1.69 -5.13 11.27
CA GLY A 151 -1.78 -6.32 12.11
C GLY A 151 -3.17 -6.93 12.16
N ILE A 152 -3.96 -6.77 11.09
CA ILE A 152 -5.27 -7.44 10.96
C ILE A 152 -5.06 -8.86 10.43
N LEU A 153 -4.10 -9.02 9.52
CA LEU A 153 -3.65 -10.32 9.00
C LEU A 153 -2.24 -10.65 9.52
N ARG A 154 -1.96 -11.96 9.62
CA ARG A 154 -0.66 -12.55 9.89
C ARG A 154 -0.43 -13.80 9.05
#